data_AF-A0A6M5YGL4-F1
#
_entry.id   AF-A0A6M5YGL4-F1
#
_cell.length_a   1.000
_cell.length_b   1.000
_cell.length_c   1.000
_cell.angle_alpha   90.00
_cell.angle_beta   90.00
_cell.angle_gamma   90.00
#
_symmetry.space_group_name_H-M   'P 1'
#
loop_
_entity.id
_entity.type
_entity.pdbx_description
1 polymer ?
#
loop_
_entity_poly.entity_id
_entity_poly.type
_entity_poly.pdbx_seq_one_letter_code
_entity_poly.pdbx_strand_id
1 'polypeptide(L)'
;MATTRVSANRRYLVLLLSTPVLVAVGPELVKASTTAFTTVFMYITRDNKEKVNPTKRPPAYKEVSELQKKLNPGAMQEDSIVESSRDGYFLTEDITYFDMSNWKPIPDTMKNPKKYSPVYFENFLRVVKTDTIKKIKIYMATSGSGIERLRCSSYNDSLRYAIEPKQKSHKIAYELSIDVSQEPVGQPFVLKICGTFWDSFRGKDDNWAETYTDSDVKHLKKLRLVVTLPPNKKFAAPEYAVTTGNDYKDFVMYRGDGRKLEDRSKNELSWDIEKPSSNKLYKMSWKWQ
;
A
#
# COMPACT_ATOMS: atom_id res chain seq x y z
N MET A 1 46.37 34.77 22.91
CA MET A 1 46.58 34.18 21.57
C MET A 1 45.85 32.83 21.57
N ALA A 2 44.74 32.61 20.86
CA ALA A 2 44.65 32.33 19.41
C ALA A 2 45.69 31.26 18.99
N THR A 3 45.40 30.10 18.38
CA THR A 3 44.38 29.78 17.36
C THR A 3 44.28 28.25 17.17
N THR A 4 43.11 27.82 16.70
CA THR A 4 42.68 26.56 16.06
C THR A 4 43.64 25.95 14.99
N ARG A 5 43.71 24.61 14.79
CA ARG A 5 42.93 23.74 13.85
C ARG A 5 43.69 22.43 13.43
N VAL A 6 42.91 21.33 13.43
CA VAL A 6 42.76 20.23 12.43
C VAL A 6 43.92 19.28 12.09
N SER A 7 43.66 17.97 12.27
CA SER A 7 44.10 16.86 11.39
C SER A 7 43.27 15.60 11.75
N ALA A 8 42.22 15.28 10.99
CA ALA A 8 42.16 14.22 9.98
C ALA A 8 42.15 12.77 10.55
N ASN A 9 40.97 12.27 10.95
CA ASN A 9 40.73 10.84 11.13
C ASN A 9 40.03 10.27 9.89
N ARG A 10 40.78 9.50 9.10
CA ARG A 10 40.29 8.65 8.00
C ARG A 10 39.51 7.47 8.60
N ARG A 11 38.32 7.18 8.06
CA ARG A 11 37.67 5.87 8.20
C ARG A 11 37.53 5.26 6.82
N TYR A 12 37.92 4.00 6.73
CA TYR A 12 37.93 3.19 5.52
C TYR A 12 36.50 2.89 5.07
N LEU A 13 36.24 3.12 3.78
CA LEU A 13 35.09 2.61 3.05
C LEU A 13 35.50 1.26 2.47
N VAL A 14 34.93 0.16 2.96
CA VAL A 14 35.05 -1.15 2.30
C VAL A 14 34.06 -1.15 1.12
N LEU A 15 34.60 -0.94 -0.08
CA LEU A 15 33.91 -1.15 -1.34
C LEU A 15 33.99 -2.64 -1.69
N LEU A 16 32.87 -3.36 -1.62
CA LEU A 16 32.74 -4.62 -2.34
C LEU A 16 32.30 -4.29 -3.77
N LEU A 17 33.30 -4.15 -4.65
CA LEU A 17 33.10 -4.17 -6.10
C LEU A 17 32.92 -5.62 -6.51
N SER A 18 31.70 -6.02 -6.87
CA SER A 18 31.52 -7.14 -7.78
C SER A 18 31.74 -6.63 -9.20
N THR A 19 32.83 -7.06 -9.81
CA THR A 19 33.14 -6.81 -11.22
C THR A 19 32.19 -7.62 -12.11
N PRO A 20 31.68 -7.05 -13.21
CA PRO A 20 31.12 -7.84 -14.29
C PRO A 20 32.26 -8.38 -15.15
N VAL A 21 32.24 -9.68 -15.46
CA VAL A 21 32.99 -10.22 -16.60
C VAL A 21 32.21 -9.84 -17.86
N LEU A 22 32.65 -8.77 -18.52
CA LEU A 22 32.27 -8.44 -19.89
C LEU A 22 33.21 -9.20 -20.84
N VAL A 23 32.65 -10.13 -21.61
CA VAL A 23 33.19 -10.48 -22.92
C VAL A 23 32.17 -9.97 -23.94
N ALA A 24 32.50 -8.88 -24.61
CA ALA A 24 31.78 -8.40 -25.79
C ALA A 24 32.81 -7.97 -26.84
N VAL A 25 32.78 -8.65 -27.98
CA VAL A 25 33.39 -8.24 -29.23
C VAL A 25 32.25 -7.77 -30.13
N GLY A 26 32.25 -6.50 -30.53
CA GLY A 26 31.37 -5.99 -31.58
C GLY A 26 30.54 -4.74 -31.20
N PRO A 27 30.38 -3.76 -32.11
CA PRO A 27 29.67 -2.52 -31.83
C PRO A 27 28.19 -2.65 -32.21
N GLU A 28 27.34 -3.05 -31.28
CA GLU A 28 25.91 -2.79 -31.38
C GLU A 28 25.40 -2.09 -30.12
N LEU A 29 24.68 -0.99 -30.35
CA LEU A 29 24.00 -0.22 -29.32
C LEU A 29 23.03 -1.10 -28.53
N VAL A 30 23.41 -1.47 -27.31
CA VAL A 30 22.44 -1.97 -26.33
C VAL A 30 21.68 -0.77 -25.78
N LYS A 31 20.48 -0.52 -26.32
CA LYS A 31 19.47 0.30 -25.63
C LYS A 31 19.12 -0.42 -24.33
N ALA A 32 19.52 0.15 -23.20
CA ALA A 32 19.03 -0.28 -21.90
C ALA A 32 17.49 -0.11 -21.88
N SER A 33 16.77 -1.23 -21.92
CA SER A 33 15.35 -1.28 -21.62
C SER A 33 15.19 -1.02 -20.12
N THR A 34 14.91 0.22 -19.74
CA THR A 34 14.45 0.54 -18.39
C THR A 34 13.05 -0.05 -18.22
N THR A 35 12.98 -1.26 -17.66
CA THR A 35 11.71 -1.90 -17.29
C THR A 35 11.06 -1.06 -16.20
N ALA A 36 10.01 -0.32 -16.54
CA ALA A 36 9.20 0.44 -15.60
C ALA A 36 8.26 -0.55 -14.91
N PHE A 37 8.39 -0.71 -13.59
CA PHE A 37 7.51 -1.56 -12.79
C PHE A 37 6.21 -0.84 -12.42
N THR A 38 5.08 -1.48 -12.67
CA THR A 38 3.76 -0.96 -12.30
C THR A 38 3.37 -1.28 -10.86
N THR A 39 3.73 -0.42 -9.89
CA THR A 39 3.29 -0.64 -8.49
C THR A 39 2.20 0.30 -8.05
N VAL A 40 1.11 -0.28 -7.54
CA VAL A 40 0.15 0.39 -6.67
C VAL A 40 0.60 0.17 -5.23
N PHE A 41 1.05 1.22 -4.57
CA PHE A 41 1.26 1.19 -3.12
C PHE A 41 0.08 1.86 -2.46
N MET A 42 -0.59 1.17 -1.55
CA MET A 42 -1.44 1.82 -0.57
C MET A 42 -0.73 1.85 0.78
N TYR A 43 -0.58 3.02 1.37
CA TYR A 43 -0.21 3.15 2.77
C TYR A 43 -1.16 4.16 3.41
N ILE A 44 -1.44 4.01 4.70
CA ILE A 44 -2.39 4.86 5.41
C ILE A 44 -1.68 5.50 6.59
N THR A 45 -1.73 6.82 6.74
CA THR A 45 -1.01 7.52 7.81
C THR A 45 -1.86 8.60 8.48
N ARG A 46 -1.44 9.00 9.69
CA ARG A 46 -2.03 10.10 10.47
C ARG A 46 -1.39 11.46 10.14
N ASP A 47 -2.18 12.54 10.19
CA ASP A 47 -1.66 13.92 10.22
C ASP A 47 -1.55 14.39 11.68
N ASN A 48 -0.34 14.40 12.25
CA ASN A 48 -0.08 15.06 13.53
C ASN A 48 0.53 16.44 13.29
N LYS A 49 -0.33 17.41 12.98
CA LYS A 49 -0.01 18.83 13.08
C LYS A 49 -0.81 19.51 14.19
N GLU A 50 -0.73 18.97 15.39
CA GLU A 50 -0.87 19.78 16.60
C GLU A 50 0.48 19.79 17.30
N LYS A 51 1.06 20.99 17.48
CA LYS A 51 2.28 21.20 18.25
C LYS A 51 1.99 20.85 19.72
N VAL A 52 2.15 19.59 20.10
CA VAL A 52 2.16 19.21 21.52
C VAL A 52 3.48 19.69 22.11
N ASN A 53 3.39 20.63 23.04
CA ASN A 53 4.52 21.21 23.76
C ASN A 53 5.13 20.13 24.69
N PRO A 54 6.40 19.71 24.52
CA PRO A 54 6.94 18.51 25.18
C PRO A 54 7.22 18.66 26.68
N THR A 55 6.85 19.77 27.32
CA THR A 55 7.27 20.12 28.68
C THR A 55 6.23 19.93 29.78
N LYS A 56 5.05 19.36 29.50
CA LYS A 56 4.10 18.97 30.57
C LYS A 56 3.53 17.58 30.31
N ARG A 57 4.19 16.55 30.84
CA ARG A 57 3.56 15.24 31.07
C ARG A 57 2.55 15.37 32.21
N PRO A 58 1.27 14.99 32.05
CA PRO A 58 0.40 14.75 33.20
C PRO A 58 0.90 13.52 33.97
N PRO A 59 0.63 13.43 35.28
CA PRO A 59 1.03 12.29 36.10
C PRO A 59 0.32 11.00 35.64
N ALA A 60 0.96 9.88 35.98
CA ALA A 60 0.82 8.57 35.39
C ALA A 60 -0.61 7.96 35.44
N TYR A 61 -0.99 7.35 34.32
CA TYR A 61 -2.20 6.54 34.08
C TYR A 61 -2.50 5.41 35.09
N LYS A 62 -1.59 5.13 36.04
CA LYS A 62 -1.83 4.13 37.10
C LYS A 62 -3.01 4.51 38.00
N GLU A 63 -3.17 5.79 38.34
CA GLU A 63 -4.23 6.24 39.26
C GLU A 63 -5.65 6.13 38.68
N VAL A 64 -5.82 6.33 37.37
CA VAL A 64 -7.14 6.26 36.72
C VAL A 64 -7.65 4.81 36.66
N SER A 65 -6.76 3.85 36.38
CA SER A 65 -7.15 2.43 36.34
C SER A 65 -7.47 1.84 37.72
N GLU A 66 -6.81 2.34 38.78
CA GLU A 66 -7.08 1.92 40.15
C GLU A 66 -8.37 2.53 40.71
N LEU A 67 -8.71 3.76 40.31
CA LEU A 67 -10.00 4.40 40.64
C LEU A 67 -11.19 3.71 39.96
N GLN A 68 -11.05 3.31 38.69
CA GLN A 68 -12.10 2.56 37.98
C GLN A 68 -12.32 1.15 38.55
N LYS A 69 -11.26 0.46 38.98
CA LYS A 69 -11.40 -0.85 39.67
C LYS A 69 -12.10 -0.75 41.02
N LYS A 70 -11.94 0.36 41.76
CA LYS A 70 -12.63 0.58 43.03
C LYS A 70 -14.11 0.93 42.88
N LEU A 71 -14.50 1.51 41.74
CA LEU A 71 -15.87 2.00 41.53
C LEU A 71 -16.84 0.98 40.94
N ASN A 72 -16.37 -0.13 40.36
CA ASN A 72 -17.26 -1.13 39.75
C ASN A 72 -16.69 -2.56 39.80
N PRO A 73 -16.76 -3.25 40.96
CA PRO A 73 -16.22 -4.61 41.13
C PRO A 73 -17.02 -5.72 40.40
N GLY A 74 -18.14 -5.37 39.74
CA GLY A 74 -19.04 -6.32 39.06
C GLY A 74 -19.23 -6.10 37.56
N ALA A 75 -18.45 -5.24 36.92
CA ALA A 75 -18.52 -5.10 35.46
C ALA A 75 -17.94 -6.37 34.80
N MET A 76 -18.79 -7.08 34.06
CA MET A 76 -18.40 -8.20 33.19
C MET A 76 -17.16 -7.81 32.40
N GLN A 77 -16.18 -8.71 32.40
CA GLN A 77 -14.89 -8.55 31.74
C GLN A 77 -15.11 -8.52 30.22
N GLU A 78 -15.48 -7.36 29.69
CA GLU A 78 -15.39 -7.05 28.27
C GLU A 78 -13.91 -6.86 27.97
N ASP A 79 -13.34 -7.80 27.20
CA ASP A 79 -11.94 -7.82 26.80
C ASP A 79 -11.47 -6.41 26.40
N SER A 80 -10.63 -5.82 27.24
CA SER A 80 -10.15 -4.46 27.08
C SER A 80 -9.19 -4.39 25.90
N ILE A 81 -9.72 -4.21 24.69
CA ILE A 81 -8.97 -3.82 23.50
C ILE A 81 -8.69 -2.32 23.61
N VAL A 82 -7.64 -1.95 24.34
CA VAL A 82 -7.03 -0.62 24.21
C VAL A 82 -5.52 -0.76 24.16
N GLU A 83 -5.02 -1.51 23.19
CA GLU A 83 -3.71 -1.21 22.62
C GLU A 83 -3.93 -0.15 21.53
N SER A 84 -3.64 1.10 21.85
CA SER A 84 -3.71 2.20 20.89
C SER A 84 -2.81 1.91 19.70
N SER A 85 -3.40 1.70 18.53
CA SER A 85 -2.67 1.68 17.27
C SER A 85 -1.94 3.03 17.09
N ARG A 86 -0.74 3.00 16.50
CA ARG A 86 0.10 4.22 16.33
C ARG A 86 -0.62 5.32 15.55
N ASP A 87 -1.58 4.94 14.72
CA ASP A 87 -2.27 5.83 13.78
C ASP A 87 -3.63 6.32 14.29
N GLY A 88 -4.08 5.90 15.48
CA GLY A 88 -5.37 6.30 16.04
C GLY A 88 -6.59 5.60 15.40
N TYR A 89 -6.35 4.57 14.59
CA TYR A 89 -7.34 3.62 14.09
C TYR A 89 -6.68 2.27 13.74
N PHE A 90 -7.46 1.22 13.56
CA PHE A 90 -7.00 -0.03 12.94
C PHE A 90 -7.97 -0.50 11.86
N LEU A 91 -7.48 -1.33 10.95
CA LEU A 91 -8.31 -1.98 9.93
C LEU A 91 -8.75 -3.35 10.43
N THR A 92 -9.99 -3.71 10.12
CA THR A 92 -10.54 -5.06 10.35
C THR A 92 -10.75 -5.82 9.06
N GLU A 93 -11.00 -5.10 7.97
CA GLU A 93 -11.11 -5.65 6.62
C GLU A 93 -10.46 -4.68 5.62
N ASP A 94 -9.74 -5.24 4.66
CA ASP A 94 -9.23 -4.55 3.47
C ASP A 94 -9.54 -5.41 2.25
N ILE A 95 -10.41 -4.90 1.38
CA ILE A 95 -10.83 -5.59 0.17
C ILE A 95 -10.59 -4.68 -1.02
N THR A 96 -9.68 -5.10 -1.89
CA THR A 96 -9.29 -4.34 -3.07
C THR A 96 -9.78 -5.04 -4.34
N TYR A 97 -10.42 -4.28 -5.21
CA TYR A 97 -10.92 -4.68 -6.52
C TYR A 97 -10.22 -3.89 -7.62
N PHE A 98 -9.75 -4.61 -8.63
CA PHE A 98 -9.31 -4.04 -9.90
C PHE A 98 -10.16 -4.64 -11.01
N ASP A 99 -11.04 -3.83 -11.62
CA ASP A 99 -11.80 -4.24 -12.78
C ASP A 99 -11.09 -3.80 -14.06
N MET A 100 -10.52 -4.80 -14.74
CA MET A 100 -9.82 -4.68 -16.01
C MET A 100 -10.69 -5.13 -17.19
N SER A 101 -12.01 -5.25 -17.05
CA SER A 101 -12.89 -5.71 -18.13
C SER A 101 -12.76 -4.87 -19.40
N ASN A 102 -12.45 -3.57 -19.24
CA ASN A 102 -12.24 -2.61 -20.33
C ASN A 102 -10.77 -2.35 -20.66
N TRP A 103 -9.83 -3.06 -20.02
CA TRP A 103 -8.41 -2.90 -20.25
C TRP A 103 -8.02 -3.39 -21.64
N LYS A 104 -7.12 -2.64 -22.28
CA LYS A 104 -6.58 -2.93 -23.62
C LYS A 104 -5.05 -2.90 -23.58
N PRO A 105 -4.38 -3.81 -24.32
CA PRO A 105 -2.94 -3.72 -24.50
C PRO A 105 -2.61 -2.41 -25.23
N ILE A 106 -1.61 -1.70 -24.73
CA ILE A 106 -1.14 -0.47 -25.35
C ILE A 106 -0.11 -0.85 -26.42
N PRO A 107 -0.32 -0.47 -27.70
CA PRO A 107 0.65 -0.77 -28.74
C PRO A 107 2.02 -0.14 -28.45
N ASP A 108 3.11 -0.87 -28.71
CA ASP A 108 4.48 -0.37 -28.54
C ASP A 108 4.77 0.88 -29.41
N THR A 109 4.01 1.05 -30.49
CA THR A 109 4.07 2.22 -31.39
C THR A 109 3.45 3.48 -30.76
N MET A 110 2.62 3.34 -29.73
CA MET A 110 1.95 4.45 -29.05
C MET A 110 2.86 5.03 -27.96
N LYS A 111 3.67 6.04 -28.34
CA LYS A 111 4.66 6.65 -27.46
C LYS A 111 4.05 7.33 -26.22
N ASN A 112 2.85 7.88 -26.33
CA ASN A 112 2.17 8.64 -25.27
C ASN A 112 0.67 8.32 -25.25
N PRO A 113 0.25 7.12 -24.80
CA PRO A 113 -1.16 6.90 -24.53
C PRO A 113 -1.61 7.92 -23.50
N LYS A 114 -2.72 8.61 -23.79
CA LYS A 114 -3.40 9.45 -22.82
C LYS A 114 -4.74 8.82 -22.57
N LYS A 115 -4.86 8.09 -21.45
CA LYS A 115 -6.11 7.49 -20.99
C LYS A 115 -6.70 6.50 -22.01
N TYR A 116 -5.86 5.58 -22.48
CA TYR A 116 -6.26 4.59 -23.49
C TYR A 116 -6.82 3.32 -22.87
N SER A 117 -6.19 2.83 -21.80
CA SER A 117 -6.52 1.57 -21.14
C SER A 117 -6.95 1.82 -19.70
N PRO A 118 -8.27 1.86 -19.40
CA PRO A 118 -8.75 2.06 -18.04
C PRO A 118 -8.70 0.77 -17.23
N VAL A 119 -8.39 0.91 -15.95
CA VAL A 119 -8.67 -0.07 -14.91
C VAL A 119 -9.44 0.62 -13.80
N TYR A 120 -10.65 0.13 -13.53
CA TYR A 120 -11.45 0.65 -12.43
C TYR A 120 -10.96 0.05 -11.13
N PHE A 121 -10.87 0.90 -10.11
CA PHE A 121 -10.38 0.53 -8.80
C PHE A 121 -11.43 0.83 -7.75
N GLU A 122 -11.68 -0.13 -6.88
CA GLU A 122 -12.41 0.07 -5.64
C GLU A 122 -11.66 -0.56 -4.47
N ASN A 123 -11.61 0.13 -3.34
CA ASN A 123 -11.06 -0.40 -2.12
C ASN A 123 -12.01 -0.13 -0.96
N PHE A 124 -12.35 -1.20 -0.23
CA PHE A 124 -13.25 -1.18 0.91
C PHE A 124 -12.43 -1.44 2.16
N LEU A 125 -12.36 -0.43 3.03
CA LEU A 125 -11.67 -0.51 4.31
C LEU A 125 -12.68 -0.45 5.42
N ARG A 126 -12.72 -1.49 6.27
CA ARG A 126 -13.48 -1.45 7.52
C ARG A 126 -12.56 -0.97 8.64
N VAL A 127 -12.83 0.23 9.13
CA VAL A 127 -11.97 0.98 10.05
C VAL A 127 -12.63 1.07 11.42
N VAL A 128 -11.82 0.99 12.49
CA VAL A 128 -12.24 1.33 13.86
C VAL A 128 -11.29 2.38 14.40
N LYS A 129 -11.82 3.54 14.84
CA LYS A 129 -11.02 4.58 15.50
C LYS A 129 -10.62 4.15 16.91
N THR A 130 -9.37 4.35 17.27
CA THR A 130 -8.83 4.16 18.64
C THR A 130 -8.57 5.49 19.34
N ASP A 131 -8.64 6.61 18.61
CA ASP A 131 -8.45 7.97 19.11
C ASP A 131 -9.38 8.95 18.35
N THR A 132 -9.48 10.18 18.84
CA THR A 132 -10.28 11.31 18.31
C THR A 132 -9.72 11.90 17.00
N ILE A 133 -9.11 11.07 16.16
CA ILE A 133 -8.56 11.49 14.86
C ILE A 133 -9.67 12.08 13.98
N LYS A 134 -9.32 13.13 13.25
CA LYS A 134 -10.26 13.82 12.34
C LYS A 134 -10.07 13.43 10.89
N LYS A 135 -8.90 12.90 10.53
CA LYS A 135 -8.56 12.59 9.15
C LYS A 135 -7.80 11.29 9.05
N ILE A 136 -8.11 10.55 7.99
CA ILE A 136 -7.34 9.40 7.53
C ILE A 136 -6.73 9.76 6.18
N LYS A 137 -5.43 9.50 5.99
CA LYS A 137 -4.74 9.74 4.72
C LYS A 137 -4.44 8.43 4.04
N ILE A 138 -4.79 8.30 2.78
CA ILE A 138 -4.52 7.12 1.96
C ILE A 138 -3.60 7.56 0.83
N TYR A 139 -2.47 6.89 0.70
CA TYR A 139 -1.53 7.13 -0.37
C TYR A 139 -1.76 6.11 -1.47
N MET A 140 -1.70 6.53 -2.73
CA MET A 140 -1.80 5.65 -3.89
C MET A 140 -0.75 6.04 -4.91
N ALA A 141 -0.22 5.06 -5.63
CA ALA A 141 0.76 5.29 -6.68
C ALA A 141 0.39 4.54 -7.96
N THR A 142 0.82 5.06 -9.11
CA THR A 142 0.71 4.37 -10.40
C THR A 142 1.93 4.64 -11.27
N SER A 143 2.33 3.67 -12.07
CA SER A 143 3.29 3.82 -13.19
C SER A 143 2.61 4.26 -14.50
N GLY A 144 1.27 4.23 -14.52
CA GLY A 144 0.48 4.62 -15.68
C GLY A 144 0.47 6.13 -15.88
N SER A 145 -0.42 6.61 -16.75
CA SER A 145 -0.53 8.05 -17.03
C SER A 145 -1.17 8.84 -15.88
N GLY A 146 -1.81 8.17 -14.92
CA GLY A 146 -2.39 8.78 -13.73
C GLY A 146 -3.57 8.00 -13.16
N ILE A 147 -4.10 8.52 -12.04
CA ILE A 147 -5.34 8.05 -11.42
C ILE A 147 -6.37 9.17 -11.53
N GLU A 148 -7.54 8.85 -12.06
CA GLU A 148 -8.64 9.78 -12.24
C GLU A 148 -9.81 9.51 -11.31
N ARG A 149 -10.53 10.58 -10.97
CA ARG A 149 -11.69 10.55 -10.07
C ARG A 149 -11.40 9.80 -8.76
N LEU A 150 -10.17 9.92 -8.27
CA LEU A 150 -9.74 9.30 -7.04
C LEU A 150 -10.44 9.99 -5.86
N ARG A 151 -11.31 9.25 -5.17
CA ARG A 151 -12.13 9.81 -4.09
C ARG A 151 -12.57 8.77 -3.08
N CYS A 152 -13.01 9.23 -1.91
CA CYS A 152 -13.82 8.42 -1.01
C CYS A 152 -15.31 8.65 -1.33
N SER A 153 -16.04 7.60 -1.66
CA SER A 153 -17.48 7.71 -1.98
C SER A 153 -18.38 7.77 -0.74
N SER A 154 -17.87 7.34 0.42
CA SER A 154 -18.64 7.32 1.67
C SER A 154 -18.52 8.61 2.50
N TYR A 155 -17.54 9.48 2.19
CA TYR A 155 -17.18 10.62 3.03
C TYR A 155 -16.70 11.80 2.19
N ASN A 156 -16.77 13.00 2.76
CA ASN A 156 -16.08 14.16 2.20
C ASN A 156 -14.57 13.93 2.20
N ASP A 157 -13.94 14.21 1.07
CA ASP A 157 -12.53 14.01 0.85
C ASP A 157 -11.86 15.23 0.21
N SER A 158 -10.56 15.28 0.39
CA SER A 158 -9.70 16.24 -0.30
C SER A 158 -8.55 15.47 -0.93
N LEU A 159 -8.43 15.61 -2.25
CA LEU A 159 -7.35 15.00 -3.00
C LEU A 159 -6.17 15.98 -3.09
N ARG A 160 -4.99 15.53 -2.69
CA ARG A 160 -3.73 16.25 -2.89
C ARG A 160 -2.85 15.45 -3.83
N TYR A 161 -2.34 16.12 -4.86
CA TYR A 161 -1.30 15.58 -5.71
C TYR A 161 0.03 15.63 -4.97
N ALA A 162 0.69 14.48 -4.81
CA ALA A 162 2.05 14.42 -4.29
C ALA A 162 2.99 14.11 -5.47
N ILE A 163 3.49 15.15 -6.14
CA ILE A 163 4.55 15.05 -7.15
C ILE A 163 5.73 15.83 -6.55
N GLU A 164 6.97 15.34 -6.40
CA GLU A 164 7.77 14.54 -7.32
C GLU A 164 8.50 13.39 -6.60
N PRO A 165 8.66 12.23 -7.26
CA PRO A 165 9.75 11.34 -6.94
C PRO A 165 11.07 12.08 -7.19
N LYS A 166 11.97 12.06 -6.21
CA LYS A 166 13.36 12.54 -6.39
C LYS A 166 13.98 11.83 -7.60
N GLN A 167 13.98 12.49 -8.76
CA GLN A 167 14.68 12.26 -10.04
C GLN A 167 14.80 10.84 -10.64
N LYS A 168 14.28 9.76 -10.04
CA LYS A 168 14.50 8.38 -10.55
C LYS A 168 13.29 7.44 -10.51
N SER A 169 12.13 7.87 -10.04
CA SER A 169 10.93 7.04 -10.03
C SER A 169 9.93 7.55 -11.07
N HIS A 170 9.47 6.66 -11.95
CA HIS A 170 8.43 6.94 -12.95
C HIS A 170 7.01 6.83 -12.38
N LYS A 171 6.85 6.86 -11.05
CA LYS A 171 5.55 6.68 -10.38
C LYS A 171 4.92 8.03 -10.04
N ILE A 172 3.64 8.18 -10.34
CA ILE A 172 2.80 9.30 -9.92
C ILE A 172 2.13 8.92 -8.60
N ALA A 173 2.30 9.71 -7.55
CA ALA A 173 1.73 9.46 -6.23
C ALA A 173 0.62 10.46 -5.88
N TYR A 174 -0.36 9.98 -5.12
CA TYR A 174 -1.56 10.69 -4.71
C TYR A 174 -1.72 10.53 -3.20
N GLU A 175 -2.12 11.59 -2.51
CA GLU A 175 -2.57 11.56 -1.11
C GLU A 175 -4.06 11.91 -1.10
N LEU A 176 -4.90 10.97 -0.68
CA LEU A 176 -6.32 11.18 -0.44
C LEU A 176 -6.52 11.40 1.06
N SER A 177 -6.96 12.58 1.47
CA SER A 177 -7.26 12.88 2.86
C SER A 177 -8.77 12.91 3.09
N ILE A 178 -9.25 12.00 3.93
CA ILE A 178 -10.67 11.74 4.19
C ILE A 178 -11.03 12.28 5.57
N ASP A 179 -12.10 13.07 5.68
CA ASP A 179 -12.60 13.56 6.96
C ASP A 179 -13.45 12.48 7.65
N VAL A 180 -13.03 12.09 8.85
CA VAL A 180 -13.69 11.11 9.73
C VAL A 180 -13.96 11.70 11.11
N SER A 181 -14.07 13.03 11.21
CA SER A 181 -14.29 13.73 12.47
C SER A 181 -15.62 13.40 13.13
N GLN A 182 -16.64 13.06 12.33
CA GLN A 182 -17.97 12.71 12.81
C GLN A 182 -18.09 11.24 13.25
N GLU A 183 -17.11 10.40 12.91
CA GLU A 183 -17.14 8.98 13.24
C GLU A 183 -16.73 8.75 14.71
N PRO A 184 -17.52 7.98 15.49
CA PRO A 184 -17.22 7.76 16.90
C PRO A 184 -16.02 6.82 17.10
N VAL A 185 -15.30 7.02 18.21
CA VAL A 185 -14.22 6.14 18.65
C VAL A 185 -14.80 4.78 19.06
N GLY A 186 -14.13 3.69 18.70
CA GLY A 186 -14.51 2.33 19.05
C GLY A 186 -15.60 1.70 18.16
N GLN A 187 -16.28 2.46 17.30
CA GLN A 187 -17.27 1.90 16.38
C GLN A 187 -16.68 1.66 14.99
N PRO A 188 -17.03 0.54 14.33
CA PRO A 188 -16.60 0.26 12.97
C PRO A 188 -17.38 1.09 11.95
N PHE A 189 -16.67 1.65 10.98
CA PHE A 189 -17.24 2.30 9.79
C PHE A 189 -16.50 1.86 8.52
N VAL A 190 -17.03 2.20 7.34
CA VAL A 190 -16.50 1.71 6.05
C VAL A 190 -16.11 2.88 5.15
N LEU A 191 -14.83 2.92 4.78
CA LEU A 191 -14.34 3.78 3.70
C LEU A 191 -14.44 3.03 2.38
N LYS A 192 -15.12 3.60 1.39
CA LYS A 192 -15.13 3.10 0.00
C LYS A 192 -14.35 4.06 -0.90
N ILE A 193 -13.10 3.72 -1.19
CA ILE A 193 -12.25 4.46 -2.11
C ILE A 193 -12.49 3.97 -3.53
N CYS A 194 -12.58 4.87 -4.50
CA CYS A 194 -12.70 4.53 -5.90
C CYS A 194 -11.82 5.42 -6.77
N GLY A 195 -11.45 4.91 -7.94
CA GLY A 195 -10.70 5.67 -8.95
C GLY A 195 -10.57 4.90 -10.26
N THR A 196 -10.00 5.55 -11.27
CA THR A 196 -9.67 4.93 -12.55
C THR A 196 -8.19 5.08 -12.81
N PHE A 197 -7.48 3.96 -12.82
CA PHE A 197 -6.08 3.91 -13.21
C PHE A 197 -6.00 3.91 -14.74
N TRP A 198 -5.30 4.87 -15.30
CA TRP A 198 -5.12 4.98 -16.73
C TRP A 198 -3.76 4.47 -17.15
N ASP A 199 -3.77 3.62 -18.18
CA ASP A 199 -2.56 3.11 -18.81
C ASP A 199 -1.64 2.38 -17.82
N SER A 200 -2.22 1.70 -16.84
CA SER A 200 -1.54 0.76 -15.95
C SER A 200 -1.50 -0.64 -16.59
N PHE A 201 -0.68 -1.55 -16.04
CA PHE A 201 -0.52 -2.93 -16.50
C PHE A 201 0.02 -3.03 -17.94
N ARG A 202 0.97 -2.16 -18.33
CA ARG A 202 1.41 -2.01 -19.73
C ARG A 202 2.47 -3.03 -20.16
N GLY A 203 3.45 -3.31 -19.31
CA GLY A 203 4.57 -4.18 -19.62
C GLY A 203 4.22 -5.67 -19.65
N LYS A 204 5.03 -6.45 -20.36
CA LYS A 204 4.99 -7.93 -20.29
C LYS A 204 5.19 -8.45 -18.85
N ASP A 205 5.90 -7.67 -18.04
CA ASP A 205 6.18 -7.93 -16.62
C ASP A 205 5.21 -7.19 -15.67
N ASP A 206 4.19 -6.50 -16.19
CA ASP A 206 3.25 -5.67 -15.40
C ASP A 206 1.87 -6.29 -15.21
N ASN A 207 1.71 -7.58 -15.50
CA ASN A 207 0.44 -8.29 -15.31
C ASN A 207 0.30 -8.75 -13.86
N TRP A 208 0.19 -7.79 -12.95
CA TRP A 208 0.06 -8.08 -11.52
C TRP A 208 -0.64 -6.98 -10.76
N ALA A 209 -1.33 -7.37 -9.70
CA ALA A 209 -1.93 -6.48 -8.72
C ALA A 209 -1.33 -6.75 -7.34
N GLU A 210 -1.15 -5.70 -6.55
CA GLU A 210 -0.55 -5.77 -5.21
C GLU A 210 -1.45 -5.10 -4.17
N THR A 211 -1.40 -5.60 -2.94
CA THR A 211 -1.89 -4.92 -1.75
C THR A 211 -0.80 -4.92 -0.66
N TYR A 212 -0.88 -3.98 0.26
CA TYR A 212 0.10 -3.77 1.33
C TYR A 212 -0.58 -3.89 2.68
N THR A 213 0.11 -4.50 3.64
CA THR A 213 -0.27 -4.47 5.04
C THR A 213 0.68 -3.61 5.84
N ASP A 214 0.13 -2.74 6.69
CA ASP A 214 0.94 -1.88 7.54
C ASP A 214 1.54 -2.63 8.74
N SER A 215 2.20 -1.90 9.63
CA SER A 215 2.78 -2.43 10.84
C SER A 215 1.75 -3.03 11.80
N ASP A 216 0.52 -2.52 11.81
CA ASP A 216 -0.58 -2.97 12.66
C ASP A 216 -1.60 -3.83 11.90
N VAL A 217 -1.33 -5.14 11.81
CA VAL A 217 -2.24 -6.13 11.17
C VAL A 217 -2.96 -7.02 12.17
N LYS A 218 -2.70 -6.88 13.47
CA LYS A 218 -3.24 -7.80 14.48
C LYS A 218 -4.77 -7.82 14.51
N HIS A 219 -5.38 -6.72 14.07
CA HIS A 219 -6.84 -6.56 13.99
C HIS A 219 -7.40 -6.85 12.58
N LEU A 220 -6.55 -7.03 11.57
CA LEU A 220 -6.95 -7.27 10.18
C LEU A 220 -7.39 -8.72 10.02
N LYS A 221 -8.71 -8.94 10.03
CA LYS A 221 -9.34 -10.26 9.93
C LYS A 221 -9.44 -10.73 8.48
N LYS A 222 -9.50 -9.80 7.54
CA LYS A 222 -9.71 -10.09 6.12
C LYS A 222 -8.88 -9.17 5.25
N LEU A 223 -8.00 -9.76 4.46
CA LEU A 223 -7.30 -9.10 3.37
C LEU A 223 -7.64 -9.84 2.07
N ARG A 224 -8.26 -9.14 1.12
CA ARG A 224 -8.69 -9.73 -0.14
C ARG A 224 -8.29 -8.86 -1.32
N LEU A 225 -7.73 -9.52 -2.34
CA LEU A 225 -7.46 -8.93 -3.63
C LEU A 225 -8.35 -9.59 -4.69
N VAL A 226 -9.02 -8.79 -5.51
CA VAL A 226 -9.87 -9.26 -6.60
C VAL A 226 -9.48 -8.52 -7.87
N VAL A 227 -9.30 -9.26 -8.95
CA VAL A 227 -9.02 -8.72 -10.28
C VAL A 227 -10.01 -9.33 -11.27
N THR A 228 -10.84 -8.50 -11.88
CA THR A 228 -11.67 -8.90 -13.01
C THR A 228 -10.87 -8.68 -14.29
N LEU A 229 -10.67 -9.72 -15.08
CA LEU A 229 -9.88 -9.72 -16.32
C LEU A 229 -10.79 -9.48 -17.54
N PRO A 230 -10.23 -9.00 -18.67
CA PRO A 230 -10.99 -8.86 -19.90
C PRO A 230 -11.58 -10.20 -20.38
N PRO A 231 -12.88 -10.27 -20.74
CA PRO A 231 -13.59 -11.54 -20.99
C PRO A 231 -13.06 -12.35 -22.18
N ASN A 232 -12.29 -11.72 -23.07
CA ASN A 232 -11.74 -12.34 -24.28
C ASN A 232 -10.24 -12.62 -24.17
N LYS A 233 -9.64 -12.50 -22.98
CA LYS A 233 -8.22 -12.77 -22.76
C LYS A 233 -8.02 -13.91 -21.78
N LYS A 234 -7.53 -15.03 -22.31
CA LYS A 234 -7.12 -16.17 -21.50
C LYS A 234 -5.80 -15.87 -20.79
N PHE A 235 -5.62 -16.42 -19.61
CA PHE A 235 -4.40 -16.33 -18.83
C PHE A 235 -3.96 -17.72 -18.34
N ALA A 236 -2.65 -17.88 -18.18
CA ALA A 236 -2.05 -19.04 -17.50
C ALA A 236 -2.30 -18.94 -15.99
N ALA A 237 -2.16 -20.05 -15.26
CA ALA A 237 -2.41 -20.08 -13.82
C ALA A 237 -1.73 -18.89 -13.08
N PRO A 238 -2.45 -18.20 -12.19
CA PRO A 238 -1.93 -17.05 -11.47
C PRO A 238 -0.88 -17.50 -10.45
N GLU A 239 0.11 -16.65 -10.26
CA GLU A 239 1.15 -16.79 -9.25
C GLU A 239 0.87 -15.81 -8.10
N TYR A 240 1.09 -16.28 -6.88
CA TYR A 240 0.86 -15.50 -5.66
C TYR A 240 2.16 -15.41 -4.89
N ALA A 241 2.58 -14.19 -4.56
CA ALA A 241 3.85 -13.95 -3.92
C ALA A 241 3.73 -12.94 -2.77
N VAL A 242 4.68 -13.00 -1.84
CA VAL A 242 4.78 -12.11 -0.69
C VAL A 242 6.23 -11.69 -0.47
N THR A 243 6.46 -10.49 0.07
CA THR A 243 7.82 -10.03 0.34
C THR A 243 8.49 -10.78 1.49
N THR A 244 9.78 -11.12 1.35
CA THR A 244 10.55 -11.80 2.42
C THR A 244 11.04 -10.84 3.50
N GLY A 245 11.35 -9.60 3.13
CA GLY A 245 11.83 -8.53 4.02
C GLY A 245 10.90 -7.33 4.12
N ASN A 246 11.42 -6.24 4.70
CA ASN A 246 10.78 -4.93 4.78
C ASN A 246 11.24 -3.96 3.68
N ASP A 247 12.15 -4.41 2.80
CA ASP A 247 12.73 -3.60 1.74
C ASP A 247 11.93 -3.66 0.43
N TYR A 248 10.88 -4.49 0.39
CA TYR A 248 9.90 -4.58 -0.70
C TYR A 248 10.47 -4.93 -2.08
N LYS A 249 11.68 -5.49 -2.12
CA LYS A 249 12.36 -5.85 -3.37
C LYS A 249 12.18 -7.31 -3.74
N ASP A 250 12.27 -8.17 -2.74
CA ASP A 250 12.31 -9.61 -2.94
C ASP A 250 10.95 -10.24 -2.63
N PHE A 251 10.39 -10.90 -3.63
CA PHE A 251 9.16 -11.68 -3.53
C PHE A 251 9.49 -13.17 -3.50
N VAL A 252 8.79 -13.91 -2.65
CA VAL A 252 8.76 -15.38 -2.66
C VAL A 252 7.34 -15.86 -2.87
N MET A 253 7.19 -17.06 -3.43
CA MET A 253 5.89 -17.70 -3.59
C MET A 253 5.19 -17.80 -2.23
N TYR A 254 3.95 -17.33 -2.17
CA TYR A 254 3.13 -17.40 -0.98
C TYR A 254 2.68 -18.85 -0.75
N ARG A 255 3.05 -19.38 0.43
CA ARG A 255 2.72 -20.74 0.87
C ARG A 255 1.76 -20.79 2.06
N GLY A 256 1.22 -19.65 2.47
CA GLY A 256 0.28 -19.58 3.59
C GLY A 256 -1.11 -20.09 3.21
N ASP A 257 -1.97 -20.18 4.23
CA ASP A 257 -3.39 -20.47 4.06
C ASP A 257 -4.06 -19.30 3.33
N GLY A 258 -4.88 -19.62 2.34
CA GLY A 258 -5.57 -18.61 1.57
C GLY A 258 -6.50 -19.23 0.55
N ARG A 259 -7.70 -18.68 0.46
CA ARG A 259 -8.67 -19.12 -0.54
C ARG A 259 -8.36 -18.43 -1.86
N LYS A 260 -8.06 -19.24 -2.87
CA LYS A 260 -7.86 -18.82 -4.24
C LYS A 260 -9.11 -19.21 -5.01
N LEU A 261 -9.81 -18.22 -5.55
CA LEU A 261 -10.99 -18.45 -6.37
C LEU A 261 -10.68 -17.96 -7.78
N GLU A 262 -10.72 -18.90 -8.72
CA GLU A 262 -10.87 -18.60 -10.14
C GLU A 262 -12.34 -18.87 -10.47
N ASP A 263 -13.02 -17.89 -11.06
CA ASP A 263 -14.36 -18.12 -11.56
C ASP A 263 -14.34 -19.16 -12.69
N ARG A 264 -15.45 -19.86 -12.90
CA ARG A 264 -15.55 -20.90 -13.95
C ARG A 264 -15.26 -20.33 -15.35
N SER A 265 -15.51 -19.04 -15.55
CA SER A 265 -15.31 -18.35 -16.82
C SER A 265 -13.88 -17.86 -17.02
N LYS A 266 -13.00 -17.97 -16.01
CA LYS A 266 -11.63 -17.43 -16.01
C LYS A 266 -11.62 -15.95 -16.40
N ASN A 267 -12.50 -15.17 -15.82
CA ASN A 267 -12.57 -13.72 -15.92
C ASN A 267 -12.39 -13.05 -14.56
N GLU A 268 -12.26 -13.80 -13.47
CA GLU A 268 -12.01 -13.26 -12.14
C GLU A 268 -10.92 -14.04 -11.42
N LEU A 269 -9.97 -13.30 -10.88
CA LEU A 269 -8.98 -13.78 -9.94
C LEU A 269 -9.29 -13.21 -8.57
N SER A 270 -9.52 -14.07 -7.57
CA SER A 270 -9.67 -13.63 -6.19
C SER A 270 -8.72 -14.38 -5.27
N TRP A 271 -8.12 -13.62 -4.36
CA TRP A 271 -7.19 -14.13 -3.35
C TRP A 271 -7.56 -13.58 -1.98
N ASP A 272 -8.00 -14.49 -1.11
CA ASP A 272 -8.09 -14.27 0.33
C ASP A 272 -6.74 -14.61 0.96
N ILE A 273 -6.14 -13.63 1.64
CA ILE A 273 -4.91 -13.79 2.40
C ILE A 273 -5.31 -13.98 3.86
N GLU A 274 -5.18 -15.20 4.35
CA GLU A 274 -5.46 -15.49 5.76
C GLU A 274 -4.25 -15.10 6.60
N LYS A 275 -4.51 -14.50 7.77
CA LYS A 275 -3.50 -14.10 8.75
C LYS A 275 -2.33 -13.32 8.12
N PRO A 276 -2.61 -12.16 7.48
CA PRO A 276 -1.56 -11.37 6.87
C PRO A 276 -0.51 -10.95 7.89
N SER A 277 0.74 -10.90 7.46
CA SER A 277 1.88 -10.45 8.25
C SER A 277 2.07 -8.94 8.11
N SER A 278 2.60 -8.29 9.13
CA SER A 278 2.86 -6.84 9.12
C SER A 278 3.92 -6.45 8.11
N ASN A 279 3.78 -5.26 7.52
CA ASN A 279 4.74 -4.64 6.60
C ASN A 279 5.06 -5.53 5.38
N LYS A 280 4.05 -6.17 4.80
CA LYS A 280 4.22 -7.06 3.65
C LYS A 280 3.47 -6.55 2.44
N LEU A 281 4.06 -6.78 1.26
CA LEU A 281 3.34 -6.69 -0.01
C LEU A 281 2.90 -8.08 -0.42
N TYR A 282 1.63 -8.18 -0.78
CA TYR A 282 1.02 -9.38 -1.34
C TYR A 282 0.73 -9.12 -2.80
N LYS A 283 1.32 -9.94 -3.67
CA LYS A 283 1.28 -9.80 -5.11
C LYS A 283 0.55 -10.97 -5.75
N MET A 284 -0.41 -10.66 -6.61
CA MET A 284 -1.03 -11.60 -7.53
C MET A 284 -0.60 -11.26 -8.95
N SER A 285 0.05 -12.18 -9.64
CA SER A 285 0.52 -12.01 -11.01
C SER A 285 -0.04 -13.07 -11.95
N TRP A 286 -0.22 -12.73 -13.21
CA TRP A 286 -0.70 -13.65 -14.24
C TRP A 286 0.04 -13.41 -15.55
N LYS A 287 -0.11 -14.34 -16.51
CA LYS A 287 0.44 -14.21 -17.86
C LYS A 287 -0.66 -14.46 -18.87
N TRP A 288 -0.80 -13.57 -19.85
CA TRP A 288 -1.72 -13.80 -20.97
C TRP A 288 -1.25 -14.96 -21.83
N GLN A 289 -2.20 -15.75 -22.36
CA GLN A 289 -1.96 -16.81 -23.35
C GLN A 289 -2.10 -16.28 -24.78
#